data_AF-A0A7W1GQP9-F1
#
_entry.id   AF-A0A7W1GQP9-F1
#
_cell.length_a   1.000
_cell.length_b   1.000
_cell.length_c   1.000
_cell.angle_alpha   90.00
_cell.angle_beta   90.00
_cell.angle_gamma   90.00
#
_symmetry.space_group_name_H-M   'P 1'
#
loop_
_entity.id
_entity.type
_entity.pdbx_description
1 polymer ?
#
loop_
_entity_poly.entity_id
_entity_poly.type
_entity_poly.pdbx_seq_one_letter_code
_entity_poly.pdbx_strand_id
1 'polypeptide(L)'
;MTAPQSLDAHTNVPAPVNEPVLGYAPGSPERATLEKRLVQLASDRVELTCTIGGKQKMGGGKKLDVVQPHARRHVLGTMKNATATDAREAVAAAKAA
;
A
#
# COMPACT_ATOMS: atom_id res chain seq x y z
N MET A 1 40.60 9.37 11.09
CA MET A 1 39.14 9.42 11.30
C MET A 1 38.59 10.54 10.43
N THR A 2 38.09 10.20 9.25
CA THR A 2 37.55 11.18 8.29
C THR A 2 36.14 11.55 8.76
N ALA A 3 35.90 12.83 9.05
CA ALA A 3 34.58 13.33 9.42
C ALA A 3 33.58 13.05 8.27
N PRO A 4 32.29 12.77 8.56
CA PRO A 4 31.29 12.61 7.51
C PRO A 4 31.21 13.92 6.71
N GLN A 5 31.42 13.85 5.40
CA GLN A 5 31.22 14.98 4.50
C GLN A 5 29.73 15.36 4.52
N SER A 6 29.43 16.57 4.98
CA SER A 6 28.10 17.16 4.88
C SER A 6 27.77 17.47 3.42
N LEU A 7 26.52 17.27 3.01
CA LEU A 7 26.02 17.70 1.71
C LEU A 7 26.10 19.24 1.61
N ASP A 8 26.94 19.76 0.72
CA ASP A 8 26.98 21.18 0.35
C ASP A 8 26.23 21.34 -0.99
N ALA A 9 24.93 21.67 -0.91
CA ALA A 9 24.04 21.69 -2.06
C ALA A 9 22.93 22.76 -1.97
N HIS A 10 22.55 23.28 -3.14
CA HIS A 10 21.31 24.03 -3.35
C HIS A 10 20.30 23.12 -4.07
N THR A 11 19.45 22.43 -3.32
CA THR A 11 18.49 21.49 -3.91
C THR A 11 17.29 22.22 -4.51
N ASN A 12 16.83 21.74 -5.66
CA ASN A 12 15.55 22.14 -6.25
C ASN A 12 14.81 20.87 -6.64
N VAL A 13 13.57 20.73 -6.18
CA VAL A 13 12.72 19.60 -6.56
C VAL A 13 12.15 19.84 -7.96
N PRO A 14 11.83 18.78 -8.73
CA PRO A 14 11.12 18.94 -9.99
C PRO A 14 9.81 19.70 -9.78
N ALA A 15 9.48 20.60 -10.71
CA ALA A 15 8.20 21.30 -10.67
C ALA A 15 7.05 20.28 -10.81
N PRO A 16 6.03 20.31 -9.95
CA PRO A 16 4.92 19.38 -10.04
C PRO A 16 4.09 19.67 -11.30
N VAL A 17 3.65 18.62 -11.98
CA VAL A 17 2.69 18.67 -13.09
C VAL A 17 1.55 17.70 -12.81
N ASN A 18 0.37 17.99 -13.33
CA ASN A 18 -0.77 17.08 -13.19
C ASN A 18 -0.50 15.77 -13.94
N GLU A 19 -0.83 14.63 -13.31
CA GLU A 19 -0.78 13.33 -13.97
C GLU A 19 -1.88 13.23 -15.06
N PRO A 20 -1.56 12.81 -16.29
CA PRO A 20 -2.56 12.67 -17.36
C PRO A 20 -3.62 11.60 -17.03
N VAL A 21 -4.88 11.90 -17.35
CA VAL A 21 -5.95 10.90 -17.32
C VAL A 21 -5.89 10.05 -18.59
N LEU A 22 -5.76 8.75 -18.45
CA LEU A 22 -5.72 7.81 -19.57
C LEU A 22 -7.12 7.47 -20.10
N GLY A 23 -7.21 7.09 -21.38
CA GLY A 23 -8.49 6.86 -22.08
C GLY A 23 -9.06 5.45 -21.97
N TYR A 24 -8.21 4.42 -21.79
CA TYR A 24 -8.63 3.01 -21.66
C TYR A 24 -9.55 2.53 -22.81
N ALA A 25 -9.32 3.04 -24.02
CA ALA A 25 -10.06 2.65 -25.20
C ALA A 25 -9.84 1.15 -25.52
N PRO A 26 -10.78 0.49 -26.23
CA PRO A 26 -10.57 -0.87 -26.71
C PRO A 26 -9.24 -1.02 -27.47
N GLY A 27 -8.45 -2.04 -27.13
CA GLY A 27 -7.14 -2.30 -27.73
C GLY A 27 -5.97 -1.46 -27.19
N SER A 28 -6.22 -0.51 -26.29
CA SER A 28 -5.16 0.30 -25.67
C SER A 28 -4.30 -0.51 -24.68
N PRO A 29 -2.99 -0.21 -24.56
CA PRO A 29 -2.10 -0.91 -23.64
C PRO A 29 -2.47 -0.69 -22.17
N GLU A 30 -2.97 0.48 -21.80
CA GLU A 30 -3.43 0.78 -20.44
C GLU A 30 -4.65 -0.07 -20.06
N ARG A 31 -5.56 -0.33 -21.00
CA ARG A 31 -6.71 -1.22 -20.79
C ARG A 31 -6.26 -2.67 -20.62
N ALA A 32 -5.34 -3.14 -21.47
CA ALA A 32 -4.81 -4.50 -21.35
C ALA A 32 -4.14 -4.74 -19.99
N THR A 33 -3.37 -3.75 -19.51
CA THR A 33 -2.73 -3.80 -18.19
C THR A 33 -3.77 -3.84 -17.05
N LEU A 34 -4.81 -3.01 -17.15
CA LEU A 34 -5.90 -2.96 -16.19
C LEU A 34 -6.66 -4.28 -16.11
N GLU A 35 -7.08 -4.82 -17.25
CA GLU A 35 -7.82 -6.09 -17.33
C GLU A 35 -7.01 -7.25 -16.74
N LYS A 36 -5.71 -7.33 -17.07
CA LYS A 36 -4.80 -8.32 -16.47
C LYS A 36 -4.75 -8.20 -14.94
N ARG A 37 -4.65 -6.97 -14.43
CA ARG A 37 -4.54 -6.75 -12.99
C ARG A 37 -5.85 -7.04 -12.25
N LEU A 38 -7.00 -6.75 -12.86
CA LEU A 38 -8.31 -7.09 -12.30
C LEU A 38 -8.46 -8.59 -12.12
N VAL A 39 -8.09 -9.38 -13.13
CA VAL A 39 -8.12 -10.85 -13.03
C VAL A 39 -7.21 -11.35 -11.91
N GLN A 40 -5.98 -10.84 -11.84
CA GLN A 40 -5.02 -11.24 -10.81
C GLN A 40 -5.49 -10.90 -9.39
N LEU A 41 -6.06 -9.71 -9.18
CA LEU A 41 -6.58 -9.32 -7.87
C LEU A 41 -7.83 -10.10 -7.46
N ALA A 42 -8.62 -10.56 -8.44
CA ALA A 42 -9.79 -11.39 -8.19
C ALA A 42 -9.44 -12.88 -7.98
N SER A 43 -8.28 -13.36 -8.44
CA SER A 43 -7.88 -14.76 -8.23
C SER A 43 -7.27 -14.99 -6.85
N ASP A 44 -6.55 -14.00 -6.32
CA ASP A 44 -5.69 -14.19 -5.15
C ASP A 44 -6.32 -13.57 -3.89
N ARG A 45 -6.56 -14.39 -2.86
CA ARG A 45 -6.96 -13.89 -1.53
C ARG A 45 -5.71 -13.53 -0.74
N VAL A 46 -5.50 -12.25 -0.48
CA VAL A 46 -4.30 -11.77 0.21
C VAL A 46 -4.51 -11.51 1.69
N GLU A 47 -3.44 -11.63 2.48
CA GLU A 47 -3.42 -11.12 3.85
C GLU A 47 -3.14 -9.62 3.85
N LEU A 48 -4.06 -8.86 4.43
CA LEU A 48 -3.97 -7.42 4.58
C LEU A 48 -3.40 -7.11 5.95
N THR A 49 -2.07 -6.98 6.00
CA THR A 49 -1.29 -6.80 7.23
C THR A 49 -1.19 -5.33 7.64
N CYS A 50 -0.93 -5.10 8.92
CA CYS A 50 -0.36 -3.84 9.39
C CYS A 50 1.12 -3.79 9.01
N THR A 51 1.60 -2.62 8.58
CA THR A 51 3.05 -2.37 8.40
C THR A 51 3.53 -1.43 9.49
N ILE A 52 4.31 -1.93 10.45
CA ILE A 52 4.78 -1.18 11.63
C ILE A 52 6.31 -1.25 11.68
N GLY A 53 6.97 -0.09 11.61
CA GLY A 53 8.44 -0.03 11.61
C GLY A 53 9.07 -0.84 10.47
N GLY A 54 8.44 -0.84 9.28
CA GLY A 54 8.88 -1.62 8.12
C GLY A 54 8.57 -3.13 8.18
N LYS A 55 7.96 -3.63 9.27
CA LYS A 55 7.57 -5.05 9.39
C LYS A 55 6.09 -5.24 9.11
N GLN A 56 5.76 -6.21 8.26
CA GLN A 56 4.39 -6.62 7.98
C GLN A 56 3.94 -7.69 8.99
N LYS A 57 2.86 -7.43 9.71
CA LYS A 57 2.22 -8.39 10.63
C LYS A 57 0.70 -8.23 10.61
N MET A 58 -0.02 -9.33 10.81
CA MET A 58 -1.46 -9.25 11.04
C MET A 58 -1.76 -8.54 12.36
N GLY A 59 -2.82 -7.73 12.40
CA GLY A 59 -3.28 -7.08 13.62
C GLY A 59 -3.64 -8.09 14.72
N GLY A 60 -3.61 -7.65 15.97
CA GLY A 60 -3.93 -8.50 17.13
C GLY A 60 -5.42 -8.84 17.26
N GLY A 61 -6.31 -8.06 16.64
CA GLY A 61 -7.76 -8.09 16.87
C GLY A 61 -8.53 -9.12 16.03
N LYS A 62 -9.83 -8.92 15.90
CA LYS A 62 -10.72 -9.84 15.15
C LYS A 62 -10.37 -9.85 13.66
N LYS A 63 -10.58 -11.01 13.01
CA LYS A 63 -10.44 -11.21 11.57
C LYS A 63 -11.63 -10.59 10.82
N LEU A 64 -11.40 -9.90 9.71
CA LEU A 64 -12.43 -9.30 8.84
C LEU A 64 -12.07 -9.48 7.38
N ASP A 65 -13.05 -9.90 6.58
CA ASP A 65 -12.88 -10.05 5.14
C ASP A 65 -13.09 -8.72 4.41
N VAL A 66 -12.21 -8.45 3.45
CA VAL A 66 -12.33 -7.36 2.49
C VAL A 66 -12.88 -7.93 1.20
N VAL A 67 -14.06 -7.44 0.81
CA VAL A 67 -14.85 -7.98 -0.31
C VAL A 67 -15.03 -6.95 -1.41
N GLN A 68 -15.39 -7.42 -2.60
CA GLN A 68 -15.84 -6.54 -3.68
C GLN A 68 -17.25 -6.01 -3.37
N PRO A 69 -17.48 -4.68 -3.30
CA PRO A 69 -18.81 -4.15 -2.98
C PRO A 69 -19.90 -4.53 -3.99
N HIS A 70 -19.54 -4.66 -5.27
CA HIS A 70 -20.44 -5.08 -6.37
C HIS A 70 -20.64 -6.61 -6.42
N ALA A 71 -19.81 -7.39 -5.73
CA ALA A 71 -19.87 -8.85 -5.69
C ALA A 71 -19.51 -9.34 -4.28
N ARG A 72 -20.35 -9.02 -3.28
CA ARG A 72 -20.04 -9.16 -1.84
C ARG A 72 -19.67 -10.57 -1.36
N ARG A 73 -19.96 -11.61 -2.16
CA ARG A 73 -19.54 -13.00 -1.90
C ARG A 73 -18.08 -13.27 -2.30
N HIS A 74 -17.48 -12.37 -3.06
CA HIS A 74 -16.11 -12.44 -3.52
C HIS A 74 -15.17 -11.70 -2.55
N VAL A 75 -14.36 -12.48 -1.83
CA VAL A 75 -13.37 -11.99 -0.86
C VAL A 75 -12.04 -11.76 -1.59
N LEU A 76 -11.52 -10.54 -1.53
CA LEU A 76 -10.21 -10.14 -2.08
C LEU A 76 -9.06 -10.45 -1.10
N GLY A 77 -9.38 -10.47 0.19
CA GLY A 77 -8.39 -10.71 1.22
C GLY A 77 -8.97 -10.58 2.60
N THR A 78 -8.12 -10.77 3.59
CA THR A 78 -8.52 -10.69 4.99
C THR A 78 -7.53 -9.85 5.77
N MET A 79 -8.03 -8.94 6.60
CA MET A 79 -7.27 -8.25 7.63
C MET A 79 -7.62 -8.76 9.03
N LYS A 80 -6.79 -8.40 10.01
CA LYS A 80 -7.20 -8.40 11.42
C LYS A 80 -7.22 -6.96 11.91
N ASN A 81 -8.27 -6.58 12.64
CA ASN A 81 -8.35 -5.25 13.25
C ASN A 81 -7.11 -5.00 14.11
N ALA A 82 -6.54 -3.80 13.98
CA ALA A 82 -5.47 -3.37 14.87
C ALA A 82 -6.01 -3.22 16.30
N THR A 83 -5.20 -3.60 17.27
CA THR A 83 -5.47 -3.40 18.70
C THR A 83 -4.77 -2.15 19.21
N ALA A 84 -5.08 -1.73 20.43
CA ALA A 84 -4.33 -0.69 21.12
C ALA A 84 -2.84 -1.03 21.31
N THR A 85 -2.47 -2.33 21.32
CA THR A 85 -1.07 -2.76 21.36
C THR A 85 -0.39 -2.48 20.02
N ASP A 86 -1.01 -2.89 18.91
CA ASP A 86 -0.48 -2.62 17.56
C ASP A 86 -0.34 -1.11 17.32
N ALA A 87 -1.31 -0.30 17.79
CA ALA A 87 -1.23 1.15 17.69
C ALA A 87 -0.06 1.74 18.50
N ARG A 88 0.19 1.24 19.71
CA ARG A 88 1.34 1.68 20.53
C ARG A 88 2.67 1.30 19.89
N GLU A 89 2.78 0.10 19.31
CA GLU A 89 3.96 -0.32 18.54
C GLU A 89 4.19 0.60 17.33
N ALA A 90 3.12 0.95 16.61
CA ALA A 90 3.20 1.89 15.48
C ALA A 90 3.72 3.26 15.90
N VAL A 91 3.21 3.82 17.01
CA VAL A 91 3.66 5.10 17.56
C VAL A 91 5.13 5.04 17.99
N ALA A 92 5.53 3.96 18.67
CA ALA A 92 6.91 3.79 19.11
C ALA A 92 7.88 3.69 17.91
N ALA A 93 7.52 2.91 16.89
CA ALA A 93 8.32 2.76 15.68
C ALA A 93 8.46 4.08 14.91
N ALA A 94 7.38 4.86 14.80
CA ALA A 94 7.41 6.17 14.14
C ALA A 94 8.28 7.18 14.88
N LYS A 95 8.33 7.13 16.23
CA LYS A 95 9.21 8.00 17.03
C LYS A 95 10.68 7.63 16.97
N ALA A 96 10.99 6.38 16.62
CA ALA A 96 12.35 5.85 16.60
C ALA A 96 13.03 5.95 15.22
N ALA A 97 12.30 6.37 14.19
CA ALA A 97 12.78 6.57 12.83
C ALA A 97 13.19 8.03 12.59
#